data_AF-A0AAU7C1A6-F1
#
_entry.id   AF-A0AAU7C1A6-F1
#
_cell.length_a   1.000
_cell.length_b   1.000
_cell.length_c   1.000
_cell.angle_alpha   90.00
_cell.angle_beta   90.00
_cell.angle_gamma   90.00
#
_symmetry.space_group_name_H-M   'P 1'
#
loop_
_entity.id
_entity.type
_entity.pdbx_description
1 polymer ?
#
loop_
_entity_poly.entity_id
_entity_poly.type
_entity_poly.pdbx_seq_one_letter_code
_entity_poly.pdbx_strand_id
1 'polypeptide(L)'
;MFHIFANQANLTADTNGNLAVKVLNNANDFGTRGKSPNLTKGDVSYIQQLTKNLPGNAFRNTTFNHVIFGKGVKVDKQADQVLINDIKINNLKPTDVQSDRNEPFINFEQVFNKLKLNSTTAAKHSSNSENVAADFSDMNNRYVDVSNAKPENGYIYLNIPFEYLSAPQPLSIKGLSNSLVAPTIVINVTNIPTDTDSLNISTQILLKYEDGTVLANSESHDKPNHIVWNFGNNKQTLNFNSGRFMGSILAPNATVNANVNIDGNIVADSVNISGGESHRWDLYTQPTQPTQPTQPTQPTQPTQPTQPTQPTQPTQPTQPTQPTQPTQPTQPTQPTQPTQPTQPTQPTQPTQPTQPTQPTQPTQPTQPTQPTQPTQPTQPTQPTQPTQPTQPTQPTQPTQPTQPTQPTQPTQPTQPTQPTQPTQPTQPTQPTQPTQPTQPTQPTQPTQPTQPTQPTQLTNLSFKEPTTRTANQQEHQVLPKTGNQSDHPLSVLGYLAIILSSLIGLISRRNKRKA
;
A
#
# COMPACT_ATOMS: atom_id res chain seq x y z
N MET A 1 -3.38 -8.26 11.10
CA MET A 1 -2.26 -7.65 10.36
C MET A 1 -1.17 -7.32 11.37
N PHE A 2 0.10 -7.22 10.95
CA PHE A 2 1.19 -6.78 11.83
C PHE A 2 1.57 -5.34 11.47
N HIS A 3 1.84 -4.50 12.47
CA HIS A 3 2.43 -3.18 12.25
C HIS A 3 3.78 -3.32 11.58
N ILE A 4 4.70 -4.09 12.18
CA ILE A 4 6.00 -4.40 11.58
C ILE A 4 6.06 -5.90 11.27
N PHE A 5 6.33 -6.24 10.01
CA PHE A 5 6.65 -7.60 9.58
C PHE A 5 8.04 -7.62 8.95
N ALA A 6 9.02 -8.21 9.64
CA ALA A 6 10.42 -8.12 9.21
C ALA A 6 11.25 -9.38 9.48
N ASN A 7 12.31 -9.63 8.70
CA ASN A 7 13.31 -10.61 9.11
C ASN A 7 14.13 -10.07 10.30
N GLN A 8 14.43 -8.79 10.32
CA GLN A 8 15.18 -8.16 11.40
C GLN A 8 14.51 -6.86 11.85
N ALA A 9 14.51 -6.59 13.15
CA ALA A 9 14.03 -5.33 13.68
C ALA A 9 14.93 -4.80 14.80
N ASN A 10 15.13 -3.49 14.83
CA ASN A 10 15.84 -2.77 15.89
C ASN A 10 15.02 -1.53 16.28
N LEU A 11 14.44 -1.53 17.48
CA LEU A 11 13.45 -0.54 17.92
C LEU A 11 14.00 0.30 19.07
N THR A 12 14.75 1.35 18.74
CA THR A 12 15.36 2.26 19.74
C THR A 12 14.53 3.53 19.99
N ALA A 13 13.42 3.70 19.26
CA ALA A 13 12.43 4.76 19.47
C ALA A 13 11.01 4.17 19.54
N ASP A 14 10.01 5.01 19.83
CA ASP A 14 8.64 4.60 20.12
C ASP A 14 8.02 3.81 18.94
N THR A 15 7.65 2.56 19.22
CA THR A 15 6.99 1.68 18.25
C THR A 15 5.57 1.37 18.70
N ASN A 16 4.63 2.21 18.28
CA ASN A 16 3.21 2.07 18.60
C ASN A 16 2.54 1.04 17.66
N GLY A 17 2.82 -0.24 17.88
CA GLY A 17 2.21 -1.34 17.13
C GLY A 17 2.75 -2.71 17.48
N ASN A 18 2.09 -3.75 16.97
CA ASN A 18 2.45 -5.15 17.16
C ASN A 18 3.49 -5.64 16.13
N LEU A 19 4.21 -6.72 16.46
CA LEU A 19 5.37 -7.15 15.68
C LEU A 19 5.22 -8.58 15.19
N ALA A 20 5.71 -8.87 13.99
CA ALA A 20 6.10 -10.22 13.58
C ALA A 20 7.51 -10.16 13.02
N VAL A 21 8.48 -10.62 13.82
CA VAL A 21 9.90 -10.50 13.49
C VAL A 21 10.64 -11.81 13.66
N LYS A 22 11.51 -12.15 12.69
CA LYS A 22 12.37 -13.34 12.79
C LYS A 22 13.46 -13.11 13.83
N VAL A 23 14.10 -11.95 13.80
CA VAL A 23 15.12 -11.56 14.77
C VAL A 23 14.80 -10.16 15.29
N LEU A 24 14.58 -10.04 16.59
CA LEU A 24 14.48 -8.74 17.25
C LEU A 24 15.82 -8.43 17.92
N ASN A 25 16.51 -7.44 17.37
CA ASN A 25 17.86 -7.08 17.77
C ASN A 25 17.90 -6.22 19.02
N ASN A 26 16.93 -5.34 19.16
CA ASN A 26 16.73 -4.49 20.32
C ASN A 26 15.29 -4.00 20.32
N ALA A 27 14.72 -3.75 21.49
CA ALA A 27 13.47 -3.02 21.62
C ALA A 27 13.44 -2.29 22.96
N ASN A 28 13.06 -1.02 22.94
CA ASN A 28 12.68 -0.28 24.15
C ASN A 28 11.32 -0.81 24.61
N ASP A 29 10.25 -0.33 23.99
CA ASP A 29 8.89 -0.78 24.24
C ASP A 29 8.04 -0.59 23.00
N PHE A 30 7.07 -1.49 22.84
CA PHE A 30 6.21 -1.56 21.67
C PHE A 30 4.83 -2.08 22.03
N GLY A 31 3.87 -1.91 21.13
CA GLY A 31 2.47 -2.25 21.31
C GLY A 31 1.56 -1.09 20.98
N THR A 32 0.32 -1.41 20.63
CA THR A 32 -0.66 -0.45 20.14
C THR A 32 -1.16 0.44 21.29
N ARG A 33 -1.09 1.76 21.10
CA ARG A 33 -1.73 2.83 21.86
C ARG A 33 -2.85 3.40 20.98
N GLY A 34 -3.94 3.83 21.62
CA GLY A 34 -5.09 4.40 20.92
C GLY A 34 -5.93 3.36 20.17
N LYS A 35 -6.74 3.82 19.22
CA LYS A 35 -7.58 2.97 18.38
C LYS A 35 -6.84 2.65 17.08
N SER A 36 -6.71 1.37 16.78
CA SER A 36 -6.27 0.91 15.46
C SER A 36 -7.42 0.14 14.80
N PRO A 37 -7.74 0.43 13.53
CA PRO A 37 -8.69 -0.37 12.78
C PRO A 37 -8.21 -1.82 12.65
N ASN A 38 -9.13 -2.78 12.55
CA ASN A 38 -8.79 -4.21 12.37
C ASN A 38 -7.90 -4.83 13.46
N LEU A 39 -7.83 -4.19 14.64
CA LEU A 39 -7.33 -4.84 15.83
C LEU A 39 -8.21 -6.08 16.09
N THR A 40 -7.58 -7.20 16.45
CA THR A 40 -8.31 -8.28 17.14
C THR A 40 -8.73 -7.77 18.53
N LYS A 41 -8.96 -8.64 19.51
CA LYS A 41 -9.24 -8.20 20.89
C LYS A 41 -8.04 -7.52 21.59
N GLY A 42 -6.89 -7.39 20.93
CA GLY A 42 -5.71 -6.65 21.39
C GLY A 42 -4.49 -6.88 20.50
N ASP A 43 -3.27 -6.80 21.06
CA ASP A 43 -2.04 -6.99 20.30
C ASP A 43 -1.68 -8.46 20.12
N VAL A 44 -1.30 -8.81 18.89
CA VAL A 44 -0.76 -10.13 18.55
C VAL A 44 0.66 -9.94 18.06
N SER A 45 1.65 -10.52 18.73
CA SER A 45 3.06 -10.39 18.38
C SER A 45 3.73 -11.76 18.22
N TYR A 46 4.64 -11.87 17.24
CA TYR A 46 5.49 -13.04 17.01
C TYR A 46 6.96 -12.60 16.99
N ILE A 47 7.78 -13.19 17.87
CA ILE A 47 9.21 -12.90 17.98
C ILE A 47 9.95 -14.23 17.96
N GLN A 48 10.53 -14.58 16.82
CA GLN A 48 11.15 -15.90 16.68
C GLN A 48 12.50 -15.99 17.42
N GLN A 49 13.30 -14.92 17.41
CA GLN A 49 14.60 -14.87 18.08
C GLN A 49 14.84 -13.49 18.71
N LEU A 50 15.56 -13.49 19.82
CA LEU A 50 16.04 -12.30 20.53
C LEU A 50 17.57 -12.32 20.51
N THR A 51 18.20 -11.23 20.06
CA THR A 51 19.67 -11.08 20.24
C THR A 51 20.02 -10.27 21.49
N LYS A 52 19.07 -9.48 21.99
CA LYS A 52 19.13 -8.80 23.28
C LYS A 52 17.90 -9.10 24.11
N ASN A 53 18.07 -8.99 25.41
CA ASN A 53 16.97 -9.12 26.36
C ASN A 53 15.97 -7.98 26.21
N LEU A 54 14.68 -8.33 26.31
CA LEU A 54 13.62 -7.35 26.38
C LEU A 54 13.60 -6.70 27.77
N PRO A 55 13.43 -5.36 27.87
CA PRO A 55 13.19 -4.73 29.16
C PRO A 55 11.82 -5.15 29.72
N GLY A 56 11.64 -5.04 31.04
CA GLY A 56 10.41 -5.51 31.70
C GLY A 56 9.14 -4.79 31.23
N ASN A 57 9.25 -3.57 30.70
CA ASN A 57 8.16 -2.77 30.13
C ASN A 57 8.06 -2.88 28.59
N ALA A 58 8.72 -3.85 27.95
CA ALA A 58 8.77 -3.96 26.50
C ALA A 58 7.39 -4.03 25.81
N PHE A 59 6.40 -4.65 26.47
CA PHE A 59 5.03 -4.73 25.95
C PHE A 59 4.17 -3.64 26.58
N ARG A 60 3.67 -2.71 25.79
CA ARG A 60 2.91 -1.54 26.26
C ARG A 60 1.44 -1.84 26.56
N ASN A 61 0.82 -2.74 25.80
CA ASN A 61 -0.61 -3.03 25.95
C ASN A 61 -0.88 -3.75 27.27
N THR A 62 -1.76 -3.20 28.10
CA THR A 62 -2.09 -3.74 29.43
C THR A 62 -3.36 -4.60 29.43
N THR A 63 -4.13 -4.59 28.33
CA THR A 63 -5.47 -5.18 28.28
C THR A 63 -5.45 -6.60 27.73
N PHE A 64 -4.93 -6.77 26.51
CA PHE A 64 -4.84 -8.05 25.83
C PHE A 64 -3.57 -8.12 25.00
N ASN A 65 -2.76 -9.13 25.29
CA ASN A 65 -1.62 -9.54 24.48
C ASN A 65 -1.80 -11.00 24.07
N HIS A 66 -1.33 -11.32 22.87
CA HIS A 66 -1.08 -12.68 22.45
C HIS A 66 0.31 -12.71 21.83
N VAL A 67 1.27 -13.30 22.54
CA VAL A 67 2.68 -13.27 22.16
C VAL A 67 3.18 -14.67 21.93
N ILE A 68 3.75 -14.93 20.76
CA ILE A 68 4.38 -16.19 20.44
C ILE A 68 5.89 -15.94 20.34
N PHE A 69 6.66 -16.65 21.14
CA PHE A 69 8.11 -16.66 21.06
C PHE A 69 8.63 -17.90 20.35
N GLY A 70 9.71 -17.75 19.58
CA GLY A 70 10.35 -18.91 18.96
C GLY A 70 11.02 -19.82 19.98
N LYS A 71 11.25 -21.08 19.58
CA LYS A 71 11.73 -22.16 20.46
C LYS A 71 13.07 -21.84 21.16
N GLY A 72 13.89 -20.98 20.56
CA GLY A 72 15.18 -20.56 21.12
C GLY A 72 15.10 -19.49 22.22
N VAL A 73 13.92 -18.93 22.48
CA VAL A 73 13.71 -17.93 23.54
C VAL A 73 13.29 -18.63 24.82
N LYS A 74 14.00 -18.36 25.93
CA LYS A 74 13.64 -18.93 27.23
C LYS A 74 12.39 -18.23 27.76
N VAL A 75 11.29 -18.97 27.87
CA VAL A 75 10.02 -18.50 28.43
C VAL A 75 9.73 -19.31 29.69
N ASP A 76 9.66 -18.63 30.84
CA ASP A 76 9.19 -19.21 32.10
C ASP A 76 7.87 -18.56 32.50
N LYS A 77 6.89 -19.40 32.83
CA LYS A 77 5.54 -19.00 33.22
C LYS A 77 5.29 -19.42 34.65
N GLN A 78 5.20 -18.44 35.52
CA GLN A 78 4.91 -18.63 36.94
C GLN A 78 3.44 -18.25 37.21
N ALA A 79 2.95 -18.49 38.42
CA ALA A 79 1.52 -18.34 38.73
C ALA A 79 0.94 -16.95 38.39
N ASP A 80 1.74 -15.89 38.53
CA ASP A 80 1.34 -14.49 38.38
C ASP A 80 2.25 -13.65 37.47
N GLN A 81 3.28 -14.26 36.86
CA GLN A 81 4.26 -13.53 36.05
C GLN A 81 4.85 -14.37 34.92
N VAL A 82 5.33 -13.68 33.88
CA VAL A 82 6.09 -14.26 32.79
C VAL A 82 7.51 -13.72 32.83
N LEU A 83 8.49 -14.61 32.70
CA LEU A 83 9.89 -14.27 32.55
C LEU A 83 10.35 -14.66 31.14
N ILE A 84 11.03 -13.73 30.47
CA ILE A 84 11.68 -13.94 29.18
C ILE A 84 13.16 -13.77 29.39
N ASN A 85 13.95 -14.82 29.14
CA ASN A 85 15.39 -14.86 29.48
C ASN A 85 15.68 -14.38 30.91
N ASP A 86 14.92 -14.90 31.88
CA ASP A 86 15.01 -14.58 33.32
C ASP A 86 14.63 -13.14 33.71
N ILE A 87 14.08 -12.36 32.78
CA ILE A 87 13.58 -11.00 33.06
C ILE A 87 12.06 -11.02 33.11
N LYS A 88 11.50 -10.54 34.21
CA LYS A 88 10.05 -10.35 34.38
C LYS A 88 9.53 -9.33 33.36
N ILE A 89 8.48 -9.71 32.63
CA ILE A 89 7.76 -8.82 31.72
C ILE A 89 6.43 -8.41 32.36
N ASN A 90 6.27 -7.11 32.62
CA ASN A 90 5.23 -6.56 33.48
C ASN A 90 3.81 -6.76 32.94
N ASN A 91 3.64 -6.60 31.63
CA ASN A 91 2.32 -6.57 30.98
C ASN A 91 1.95 -7.88 30.27
N LEU A 92 2.66 -8.98 30.55
CA LEU A 92 2.35 -10.30 30.02
C LEU A 92 1.87 -11.23 31.12
N LYS A 93 0.71 -11.86 30.88
CA LYS A 93 0.17 -12.94 31.72
C LYS A 93 0.62 -14.29 31.15
N PRO A 94 0.70 -15.34 31.98
CA PRO A 94 1.02 -16.69 31.52
C PRO A 94 0.14 -17.20 30.36
N THR A 95 -1.13 -16.76 30.32
CA THR A 95 -2.11 -17.08 29.25
C THR A 95 -1.85 -16.36 27.95
N ASP A 96 -1.18 -15.20 27.99
CA ASP A 96 -0.92 -14.35 26.82
C ASP A 96 0.19 -14.95 25.96
N VAL A 97 1.08 -15.75 26.56
CA VAL A 97 2.31 -16.18 25.93
C VAL A 97 2.20 -17.61 25.41
N GLN A 98 2.75 -17.88 24.24
CA GLN A 98 2.96 -19.22 23.72
C GLN A 98 4.39 -19.33 23.20
N SER A 99 4.88 -20.55 23.10
CA SER A 99 6.14 -20.85 22.43
C SER A 99 5.85 -21.57 21.12
N ASP A 100 6.73 -21.40 20.14
CA ASP A 100 6.75 -22.21 18.93
C ASP A 100 6.68 -23.70 19.29
N ARG A 101 6.04 -24.46 18.40
CA ARG A 101 6.05 -25.92 18.45
C ARG A 101 7.33 -26.43 17.76
N ASN A 102 7.32 -27.67 17.26
CA ASN A 102 8.46 -28.20 16.50
C ASN A 102 8.75 -27.37 15.24
N GLU A 103 7.69 -26.86 14.60
CA GLU A 103 7.80 -25.95 13.47
C GLU A 103 7.42 -24.51 13.89
N PRO A 104 8.11 -23.49 13.36
CA PRO A 104 7.74 -22.09 13.58
C PRO A 104 6.31 -21.78 13.16
N PHE A 105 5.60 -20.93 13.93
CA PHE A 105 4.26 -20.49 13.54
C PHE A 105 4.25 -19.69 12.22
N ILE A 106 5.30 -18.90 11.98
CA ILE A 106 5.48 -18.13 10.75
C ILE A 106 6.73 -18.64 10.02
N ASN A 107 6.53 -19.14 8.80
CA ASN A 107 7.63 -19.38 7.86
C ASN A 107 7.97 -18.07 7.13
N PHE A 108 8.89 -17.30 7.69
CA PHE A 108 9.29 -16.01 7.12
C PHE A 108 9.80 -16.12 5.68
N GLU A 109 10.57 -17.16 5.35
CA GLU A 109 11.08 -17.35 3.99
C GLU A 109 9.93 -17.48 2.98
N GLN A 110 8.96 -18.35 3.27
CA GLN A 110 7.79 -18.55 2.42
C GLN A 110 6.96 -17.26 2.29
N VAL A 111 6.73 -16.55 3.40
CA VAL A 111 5.95 -15.30 3.39
C VAL A 111 6.69 -14.20 2.62
N PHE A 112 7.99 -14.02 2.84
CA PHE A 112 8.79 -13.05 2.10
C PHE A 112 8.87 -13.40 0.61
N ASN A 113 9.03 -14.67 0.23
CA ASN A 113 9.00 -15.06 -1.18
C ASN A 113 7.68 -14.66 -1.87
N LYS A 114 6.55 -14.83 -1.17
CA LYS A 114 5.24 -14.36 -1.66
C LYS A 114 5.15 -12.84 -1.73
N LEU A 115 5.65 -12.12 -0.72
CA LEU A 115 5.65 -10.66 -0.70
C LEU A 115 6.53 -10.06 -1.82
N LYS A 116 7.69 -10.67 -2.08
CA LYS A 116 8.58 -10.30 -3.20
C LYS A 116 7.89 -10.51 -4.55
N LEU A 117 7.23 -11.66 -4.73
CA LEU A 117 6.45 -11.93 -5.95
C LEU A 117 5.31 -10.92 -6.14
N ASN A 118 4.57 -10.60 -5.07
CA ASN A 118 3.49 -9.61 -5.11
C ASN A 118 4.03 -8.21 -5.44
N SER A 119 5.14 -7.80 -4.82
CA SER A 119 5.81 -6.52 -5.07
C SER A 119 6.26 -6.41 -6.54
N THR A 120 6.93 -7.45 -7.07
CA THR A 120 7.34 -7.50 -8.48
C THR A 120 6.14 -7.53 -9.43
N THR A 121 5.06 -8.22 -9.07
CA THR A 121 3.84 -8.28 -9.90
C THR A 121 3.16 -6.92 -9.97
N ALA A 122 3.00 -6.24 -8.83
CA ALA A 122 2.46 -4.89 -8.79
C ALA A 122 3.31 -3.90 -9.61
N ALA A 123 4.64 -4.01 -9.54
CA ALA A 123 5.56 -3.16 -10.29
C ALA A 123 5.51 -3.34 -11.82
N LYS A 124 4.84 -4.38 -12.34
CA LYS A 124 4.63 -4.56 -13.79
C LYS A 124 3.57 -3.62 -14.36
N HIS A 125 2.75 -2.98 -13.52
CA HIS A 125 1.80 -1.96 -13.97
C HIS A 125 2.57 -0.67 -14.32
N SER A 126 2.93 -0.53 -15.59
CA SER A 126 3.76 0.58 -16.09
C SER A 126 3.01 1.91 -16.26
N SER A 127 1.68 1.90 -16.19
CA SER A 127 0.83 3.09 -16.24
C SER A 127 -0.01 3.25 -14.98
N ASN A 128 -0.36 4.49 -14.67
CA ASN A 128 -1.39 4.77 -13.67
C ASN A 128 -2.74 4.19 -14.11
N SER A 129 -3.59 3.87 -13.14
CA SER A 129 -5.00 3.54 -13.40
C SER A 129 -5.71 4.66 -14.17
N GLU A 130 -6.73 4.29 -14.95
CA GLU A 130 -7.55 5.23 -15.72
C GLU A 130 -8.13 6.33 -14.80
N ASN A 131 -8.13 7.58 -15.27
CA ASN A 131 -8.63 8.78 -14.58
C ASN A 131 -7.88 9.20 -13.30
N VAL A 132 -6.70 8.64 -13.03
CA VAL A 132 -5.76 9.23 -12.08
C VAL A 132 -5.20 10.53 -12.68
N ALA A 133 -5.31 11.64 -11.95
CA ALA A 133 -4.65 12.88 -12.30
C ALA A 133 -3.39 13.07 -11.43
N ALA A 134 -2.31 13.58 -12.01
CA ALA A 134 -1.09 13.88 -11.26
C ALA A 134 -0.38 15.10 -11.85
N ASP A 135 0.20 15.92 -10.98
CA ASP A 135 1.02 17.06 -11.36
C ASP A 135 2.21 17.16 -10.41
N PHE A 136 3.40 17.15 -10.99
CA PHE A 136 4.67 17.26 -10.27
C PHE A 136 5.49 18.49 -10.73
N SER A 137 4.91 19.35 -11.56
CA SER A 137 5.61 20.48 -12.20
C SER A 137 6.00 21.58 -11.21
N ASP A 138 5.15 21.84 -10.22
CA ASP A 138 5.44 22.72 -9.09
C ASP A 138 5.83 21.89 -7.87
N MET A 139 7.11 21.94 -7.52
CA MET A 139 7.68 21.22 -6.37
C MET A 139 6.96 21.52 -5.05
N ASN A 140 6.37 22.70 -4.88
CA ASN A 140 5.67 23.10 -3.67
C ASN A 140 4.20 22.66 -3.64
N ASN A 141 3.62 22.26 -4.77
CA ASN A 141 2.19 21.96 -4.93
C ASN A 141 1.94 20.62 -5.64
N ARG A 142 2.87 19.68 -5.54
CA ARG A 142 2.76 18.36 -6.19
C ARG A 142 1.59 17.56 -5.65
N TYR A 143 0.87 16.90 -6.55
CA TYR A 143 -0.23 16.04 -6.16
C TYR A 143 -0.46 14.84 -7.08
N VAL A 144 -1.11 13.84 -6.50
CA VAL A 144 -1.86 12.81 -7.20
C VAL A 144 -3.30 12.87 -6.71
N ASP A 145 -4.26 12.78 -7.61
CA ASP A 145 -5.69 12.79 -7.33
C ASP A 145 -6.33 11.51 -7.86
N VAL A 146 -6.88 10.72 -6.94
CA VAL A 146 -7.55 9.45 -7.25
C VAL A 146 -9.07 9.53 -7.15
N SER A 147 -9.65 10.72 -7.00
CA SER A 147 -11.10 10.89 -6.80
C SER A 147 -11.96 10.26 -7.89
N ASN A 148 -11.45 10.24 -9.12
CA ASN A 148 -12.13 9.66 -10.29
C ASN A 148 -11.44 8.39 -10.81
N ALA A 149 -10.41 7.90 -10.11
CA ALA A 149 -9.62 6.77 -10.56
C ALA A 149 -10.48 5.51 -10.68
N LYS A 150 -10.31 4.79 -11.78
CA LYS A 150 -11.03 3.54 -12.01
C LYS A 150 -10.20 2.36 -11.52
N PRO A 151 -10.70 1.60 -10.54
CA PRO A 151 -9.97 0.45 -10.03
C PRO A 151 -9.98 -0.71 -11.03
N GLU A 152 -8.90 -1.48 -11.03
CA GLU A 152 -8.76 -2.76 -11.72
C GLU A 152 -8.63 -3.85 -10.66
N ASN A 153 -9.57 -4.80 -10.63
CA ASN A 153 -9.54 -5.93 -9.68
C ASN A 153 -9.41 -5.51 -8.20
N GLY A 154 -10.02 -4.40 -7.81
CA GLY A 154 -9.97 -3.87 -6.44
C GLY A 154 -8.72 -3.04 -6.11
N TYR A 155 -7.90 -2.72 -7.11
CA TYR A 155 -6.68 -1.91 -6.96
C TYR A 155 -6.71 -0.65 -7.82
N ILE A 156 -6.11 0.42 -7.30
CA ILE A 156 -5.74 1.61 -8.07
C ILE A 156 -4.21 1.63 -8.11
N TYR A 157 -3.61 1.62 -9.30
CA TYR A 157 -2.16 1.64 -9.46
C TYR A 157 -1.69 3.07 -9.75
N LEU A 158 -0.66 3.50 -9.01
CA LEU A 158 0.02 4.77 -9.18
C LEU A 158 1.51 4.52 -9.35
N ASN A 159 2.13 5.19 -10.30
CA ASN A 159 3.57 5.18 -10.52
C ASN A 159 4.14 6.56 -10.16
N ILE A 160 4.98 6.60 -9.14
CA ILE A 160 5.62 7.83 -8.66
C ILE A 160 7.14 7.67 -8.76
N PRO A 161 7.81 8.45 -9.61
CA PRO A 161 9.28 8.47 -9.67
C PRO A 161 9.92 8.78 -8.30
N PHE A 162 10.98 8.06 -7.97
CA PHE A 162 11.70 8.21 -6.70
C PHE A 162 12.21 9.64 -6.45
N GLU A 163 12.54 10.40 -7.51
CA GLU A 163 12.96 11.80 -7.40
C GLU A 163 11.94 12.68 -6.69
N TYR A 164 10.65 12.33 -6.71
CA TYR A 164 9.62 13.06 -6.00
C TYR A 164 9.52 12.67 -4.51
N LEU A 165 10.26 11.66 -4.06
CA LEU A 165 10.33 11.26 -2.66
C LEU A 165 11.57 11.82 -1.95
N SER A 166 12.61 12.19 -2.70
CA SER A 166 13.90 12.62 -2.13
C SER A 166 13.91 14.07 -1.63
N ALA A 167 13.03 14.92 -2.16
CA ALA A 167 12.91 16.33 -1.79
C ALA A 167 11.97 16.54 -0.57
N PRO A 168 12.23 17.52 0.31
CA PRO A 168 11.47 17.72 1.56
C PRO A 168 10.07 18.33 1.38
N GLN A 169 9.76 18.87 0.20
CA GLN A 169 8.47 19.47 -0.10
C GLN A 169 7.35 18.43 -0.02
N PRO A 170 6.11 18.85 0.29
CA PRO A 170 5.01 17.90 0.40
C PRO A 170 4.63 17.27 -0.94
N LEU A 171 4.03 16.09 -0.86
CA LEU A 171 3.32 15.41 -1.94
C LEU A 171 1.91 15.08 -1.43
N SER A 172 0.89 15.66 -2.08
CA SER A 172 -0.50 15.41 -1.72
C SER A 172 -1.08 14.21 -2.47
N ILE A 173 -1.67 13.24 -1.77
CA ILE A 173 -2.53 12.21 -2.36
C ILE A 173 -3.97 12.55 -1.99
N LYS A 174 -4.80 12.84 -2.99
CA LYS A 174 -6.16 13.38 -2.85
C LYS A 174 -7.22 12.37 -3.30
N GLY A 175 -8.44 12.53 -2.81
CA GLY A 175 -9.57 11.70 -3.22
C GLY A 175 -9.64 10.35 -2.52
N LEU A 176 -9.01 10.23 -1.35
CA LEU A 176 -9.04 8.98 -0.58
C LEU A 176 -10.44 8.74 -0.02
N SER A 177 -10.95 7.53 -0.19
CA SER A 177 -12.30 7.20 0.27
C SER A 177 -12.35 6.98 1.78
N ASN A 178 -13.47 7.36 2.41
CA ASN A 178 -13.76 7.01 3.81
C ASN A 178 -14.30 5.59 3.96
N SER A 179 -14.61 4.89 2.87
CA SER A 179 -15.19 3.56 2.88
C SER A 179 -14.17 2.48 3.23
N LEU A 180 -14.47 1.64 4.21
CA LEU A 180 -13.61 0.50 4.60
C LEU A 180 -13.41 -0.54 3.49
N VAL A 181 -14.27 -0.52 2.46
CA VAL A 181 -14.22 -1.41 1.30
C VAL A 181 -13.82 -0.65 0.03
N ALA A 182 -13.10 0.47 0.15
CA ALA A 182 -12.54 1.14 -1.00
C ALA A 182 -11.38 0.32 -1.63
N PRO A 183 -11.09 0.53 -2.92
CA PRO A 183 -9.94 -0.10 -3.58
C PRO A 183 -8.64 0.21 -2.85
N THR A 184 -7.71 -0.75 -2.85
CA THR A 184 -6.35 -0.52 -2.35
C THR A 184 -5.57 0.26 -3.38
N ILE A 185 -4.94 1.35 -2.96
CA ILE A 185 -4.07 2.18 -3.80
C ILE A 185 -2.65 1.67 -3.66
N VAL A 186 -2.14 1.07 -4.73
CA VAL A 186 -0.76 0.57 -4.83
C VAL A 186 0.09 1.62 -5.52
N ILE A 187 0.98 2.25 -4.75
CA ILE A 187 1.92 3.25 -5.25
C ILE A 187 3.25 2.57 -5.52
N ASN A 188 3.51 2.24 -6.78
CA ASN A 188 4.82 1.77 -7.21
C ASN A 188 5.78 2.95 -7.28
N VAL A 189 6.87 2.87 -6.52
CA VAL A 189 7.97 3.83 -6.63
C VAL A 189 8.82 3.43 -7.84
N THR A 190 8.85 4.28 -8.87
CA THR A 190 9.56 4.01 -10.12
C THR A 190 10.88 4.77 -10.18
N ASN A 191 11.71 4.47 -11.18
CA ASN A 191 12.97 5.18 -11.41
C ASN A 191 13.88 5.19 -10.16
N ILE A 192 13.82 4.13 -9.37
CA ILE A 192 14.66 3.95 -8.19
C ILE A 192 16.12 3.84 -8.66
N PRO A 193 17.02 4.70 -8.17
CA PRO A 193 18.44 4.64 -8.52
C PRO A 193 19.04 3.26 -8.23
N THR A 194 19.85 2.74 -9.15
CA THR A 194 20.49 1.41 -9.03
C THR A 194 22.00 1.50 -8.81
N ASP A 195 22.56 2.70 -8.86
CA ASP A 195 23.97 3.03 -8.65
C ASP A 195 24.31 3.29 -7.16
N THR A 196 23.30 3.26 -6.28
CA THR A 196 23.45 3.41 -4.83
C THR A 196 22.66 2.35 -4.08
N ASP A 197 23.26 1.88 -2.98
CA ASP A 197 22.61 0.99 -2.02
C ASP A 197 21.77 1.75 -0.98
N SER A 198 21.83 3.08 -0.97
CA SER A 198 21.21 3.94 0.04
C SER A 198 20.41 5.08 -0.61
N LEU A 199 19.15 5.17 -0.22
CA LEU A 199 18.18 6.13 -0.73
C LEU A 199 17.66 7.00 0.41
N ASN A 200 17.60 8.31 0.17
CA ASN A 200 17.06 9.27 1.12
C ASN A 200 15.64 9.66 0.70
N ILE A 201 14.69 9.46 1.60
CA ILE A 201 13.29 9.82 1.46
C ILE A 201 13.03 10.96 2.45
N SER A 202 12.64 12.12 1.92
CA SER A 202 12.46 13.35 2.70
C SER A 202 11.09 13.97 2.53
N THR A 203 10.32 13.52 1.53
CA THR A 203 9.01 14.10 1.19
C THR A 203 8.01 13.98 2.33
N GLN A 204 7.17 15.01 2.48
CA GLN A 204 6.05 14.99 3.42
C GLN A 204 4.79 14.47 2.73
N ILE A 205 4.32 13.28 3.11
CA ILE A 205 3.10 12.74 2.52
C ILE A 205 1.87 13.38 3.18
N LEU A 206 1.05 14.04 2.37
CA LEU A 206 -0.21 14.65 2.79
C LEU A 206 -1.38 13.88 2.20
N LEU A 207 -2.16 13.22 3.06
CA LEU A 207 -3.32 12.44 2.65
C LEU A 207 -4.59 13.27 2.79
N LYS A 208 -5.35 13.42 1.70
CA LYS A 208 -6.61 14.15 1.66
C LYS A 208 -7.76 13.23 1.26
N TYR A 209 -8.76 13.13 2.14
CA TYR A 209 -9.95 12.32 1.92
C TYR A 209 -11.00 13.08 1.10
N GLU A 210 -11.93 12.32 0.52
CA GLU A 210 -13.05 12.81 -0.29
C GLU A 210 -13.97 13.79 0.46
N ASP A 211 -13.97 13.75 1.80
CA ASP A 211 -14.71 14.70 2.65
C ASP A 211 -13.94 16.00 2.94
N GLY A 212 -12.76 16.17 2.34
CA GLY A 212 -11.87 17.31 2.54
C GLY A 212 -10.92 17.19 3.74
N THR A 213 -11.02 16.12 4.54
CA THR A 213 -10.12 15.92 5.69
C THR A 213 -8.68 15.75 5.23
N VAL A 214 -7.76 16.53 5.81
CA VAL A 214 -6.32 16.35 5.64
C VAL A 214 -5.77 15.63 6.87
N LEU A 215 -5.25 14.42 6.68
CA LEU A 215 -4.80 13.59 7.78
C LEU A 215 -3.42 14.05 8.29
N ALA A 216 -3.30 14.15 9.61
CA ALA A 216 -2.03 14.38 10.29
C ALA A 216 -1.46 13.05 10.82
N ASN A 217 -0.17 13.02 11.15
CA ASN A 217 0.40 11.90 11.91
C ASN A 217 -0.28 11.81 13.28
N SER A 218 -0.52 10.59 13.72
CA SER A 218 -1.24 10.34 14.96
C SER A 218 -0.97 8.92 15.46
N GLU A 219 -0.97 8.76 16.79
CA GLU A 219 -1.00 7.43 17.42
C GLU A 219 -2.27 6.63 17.06
N SER A 220 -3.31 7.30 16.56
CA SER A 220 -4.59 6.71 16.20
C SER A 220 -5.25 7.44 15.03
N HIS A 221 -5.81 6.69 14.09
CA HIS A 221 -6.47 7.23 12.90
C HIS A 221 -7.95 6.85 12.89
N ASP A 222 -8.81 7.83 12.60
CA ASP A 222 -10.24 7.64 12.37
C ASP A 222 -10.58 7.34 10.90
N LYS A 223 -9.62 7.59 10.00
CA LYS A 223 -9.71 7.29 8.57
C LYS A 223 -9.09 5.94 8.20
N PRO A 224 -9.62 5.22 7.19
CA PRO A 224 -9.07 3.94 6.76
C PRO A 224 -7.80 4.10 5.92
N ASN A 225 -6.77 3.30 6.20
CA ASN A 225 -5.59 3.23 5.35
C ASN A 225 -5.90 2.39 4.10
N HIS A 226 -5.81 2.97 2.90
CA HIS A 226 -5.90 2.22 1.65
C HIS A 226 -4.59 2.22 0.85
N ILE A 227 -3.51 2.79 1.40
CA ILE A 227 -2.30 3.09 0.64
C ILE A 227 -1.21 2.08 0.98
N VAL A 228 -0.63 1.49 -0.06
CA VAL A 228 0.62 0.74 0.04
C VAL A 228 1.66 1.30 -0.93
N TRP A 229 2.79 1.74 -0.38
CA TRP A 229 4.00 2.14 -1.11
C TRP A 229 4.84 0.92 -1.41
N ASN A 230 4.89 0.53 -2.68
CA ASN A 230 5.70 -0.55 -3.18
C ASN A 230 7.06 -0.02 -3.66
N PHE A 231 8.10 -0.25 -2.87
CA PHE A 231 9.49 0.12 -3.20
C PHE A 231 10.22 -0.96 -4.02
N GLY A 232 9.49 -1.98 -4.47
CA GLY A 232 10.06 -3.07 -5.25
C GLY A 232 10.84 -4.08 -4.40
N ASN A 233 11.70 -4.85 -5.07
CA ASN A 233 12.41 -5.99 -4.49
C ASN A 233 13.94 -5.80 -4.48
N ASN A 234 14.41 -4.58 -4.69
CA ASN A 234 15.83 -4.28 -4.69
C ASN A 234 16.38 -4.32 -3.25
N LYS A 235 17.63 -4.78 -3.10
CA LYS A 235 18.32 -4.75 -1.83
C LYS A 235 18.90 -3.35 -1.63
N GLN A 236 18.15 -2.48 -0.97
CA GLN A 236 18.52 -1.09 -0.73
C GLN A 236 18.24 -0.71 0.72
N THR A 237 18.83 0.41 1.14
CA THR A 237 18.54 1.06 2.41
C THR A 237 17.68 2.29 2.15
N LEU A 238 16.46 2.30 2.67
CA LEU A 238 15.50 3.39 2.58
C LEU A 238 15.58 4.23 3.86
N ASN A 239 16.14 5.42 3.78
CA ASN A 239 16.29 6.32 4.92
C ASN A 239 15.21 7.40 4.89
N PHE A 240 14.24 7.31 5.79
CA PHE A 240 13.19 8.30 5.97
C PHE A 240 13.70 9.37 6.92
N ASN A 241 14.16 10.50 6.39
CA ASN A 241 15.02 11.46 7.12
C ASN A 241 14.36 12.80 7.45
N SER A 242 13.23 13.12 6.84
CA SER A 242 12.55 14.40 7.07
C SER A 242 11.04 14.26 6.99
N GLY A 243 10.34 15.19 7.64
CA GLY A 243 8.90 15.28 7.59
C GLY A 243 8.17 14.16 8.33
N ARG A 244 7.21 13.55 7.62
CA ARG A 244 6.43 12.39 8.07
C ARG A 244 6.08 11.55 6.87
N PHE A 245 5.99 10.24 7.06
CA PHE A 245 5.59 9.32 6.02
C PHE A 245 4.27 8.65 6.38
N MET A 246 3.31 8.67 5.45
CA MET A 246 1.95 8.20 5.68
C MET A 246 1.60 7.10 4.65
N GLY A 247 1.00 6.02 5.12
CA GLY A 247 0.65 4.85 4.32
C GLY A 247 1.58 3.66 4.58
N SER A 248 1.13 2.47 4.22
CA SER A 248 1.88 1.24 4.48
C SER A 248 3.05 1.08 3.52
N ILE A 249 4.17 0.53 3.98
CA ILE A 249 5.40 0.32 3.22
C ILE A 249 5.55 -1.17 2.89
N LEU A 250 5.76 -1.47 1.61
CA LEU A 250 6.15 -2.78 1.10
C LEU A 250 7.53 -2.68 0.44
N ALA A 251 8.56 -3.16 1.15
CA ALA A 251 9.94 -3.16 0.71
C ALA A 251 10.64 -4.49 1.11
N PRO A 252 10.15 -5.65 0.64
CA PRO A 252 10.43 -6.98 1.21
C PRO A 252 11.88 -7.47 1.13
N ASN A 253 12.78 -6.71 0.50
CA ASN A 253 14.21 -7.04 0.40
C ASN A 253 15.12 -5.87 0.84
N ALA A 254 14.52 -4.79 1.35
CA ALA A 254 15.22 -3.58 1.73
C ALA A 254 15.39 -3.49 3.25
N THR A 255 16.30 -2.62 3.66
CA THR A 255 16.38 -2.08 5.02
C THR A 255 15.58 -0.77 5.05
N VAL A 256 14.66 -0.64 6.01
CA VAL A 256 13.91 0.60 6.27
C VAL A 256 14.46 1.24 7.54
N ASN A 257 15.01 2.45 7.41
CA ASN A 257 15.45 3.29 8.53
C ASN A 257 14.42 4.40 8.73
N ALA A 258 13.62 4.30 9.80
CA ALA A 258 12.66 5.31 10.21
C ALA A 258 13.32 6.32 11.15
N ASN A 259 13.83 7.41 10.59
CA ASN A 259 14.36 8.54 11.36
C ASN A 259 13.32 9.64 11.58
N VAL A 260 12.10 9.46 11.07
CA VAL A 260 10.92 10.33 11.24
C VAL A 260 9.67 9.50 11.49
N ASN A 261 8.56 10.17 11.82
CA ASN A 261 7.32 9.48 12.10
C ASN A 261 6.77 8.76 10.86
N ILE A 262 6.47 7.46 11.01
CA ILE A 262 5.84 6.63 9.98
C ILE A 262 4.51 6.08 10.49
N ASP A 263 3.43 6.40 9.78
CA ASP A 263 2.08 5.96 10.09
C ASP A 263 1.60 4.99 9.01
N GLY A 264 1.46 3.71 9.36
CA GLY A 264 1.19 2.62 8.42
C GLY A 264 1.84 1.31 8.83
N ASN A 265 1.54 0.23 8.11
CA ASN A 265 2.27 -1.03 8.28
C ASN A 265 3.65 -0.95 7.59
N ILE A 266 4.64 -1.69 8.08
CA ILE A 266 5.98 -1.76 7.49
C ILE A 266 6.34 -3.22 7.24
N VAL A 267 6.59 -3.56 5.98
CA VAL A 267 7.11 -4.85 5.54
C VAL A 267 8.48 -4.63 4.91
N ALA A 268 9.54 -5.12 5.55
CA ALA A 268 10.90 -5.00 5.03
C ALA A 268 11.80 -6.15 5.48
N ASP A 269 12.94 -6.36 4.83
CA ASP A 269 13.91 -7.35 5.32
C ASP A 269 14.44 -6.94 6.70
N SER A 270 14.81 -5.67 6.84
CA SER A 270 15.23 -5.08 8.11
C SER A 270 14.48 -3.78 8.38
N VAL A 271 14.06 -3.57 9.63
CA VAL A 271 13.37 -2.34 10.08
C VAL A 271 14.09 -1.76 11.28
N ASN A 272 14.58 -0.53 11.14
CA ASN A 272 15.21 0.23 12.22
C ASN A 272 14.33 1.43 12.56
N ILE A 273 13.85 1.51 13.79
CA ILE A 273 13.11 2.66 14.33
C ILE A 273 14.06 3.40 15.27
N SER A 274 14.73 4.44 14.76
CA SER A 274 15.93 5.02 15.38
C SER A 274 15.86 6.51 15.72
N GLY A 275 15.02 7.28 15.01
CA GLY A 275 14.91 8.74 15.24
C GLY A 275 13.48 9.25 15.31
N GLY A 276 12.54 8.58 14.63
CA GLY A 276 11.12 8.89 14.70
C GLY A 276 10.30 7.75 15.29
N GLU A 277 9.04 8.04 15.58
CA GLU A 277 8.09 7.05 16.09
C GLU A 277 7.46 6.27 14.92
N SER A 278 6.87 5.12 15.20
CA SER A 278 6.01 4.46 14.21
C SER A 278 4.65 4.15 14.80
N HIS A 279 3.58 4.40 14.04
CA HIS A 279 2.20 4.25 14.46
C HIS A 279 1.46 3.25 13.59
N ARG A 280 0.85 2.26 14.23
CA ARG A 280 0.07 1.23 13.57
C ARG A 280 -1.18 1.80 12.95
N TRP A 281 -1.21 1.79 11.63
CA TRP A 281 -2.37 2.14 10.84
C TRP A 281 -2.62 1.06 9.78
N ASP A 282 -3.44 0.07 10.15
CA ASP A 282 -3.63 -1.15 9.37
C ASP A 282 -4.29 -0.88 8.02
N LEU A 283 -3.72 -1.47 6.97
CA LEU A 283 -4.26 -1.45 5.61
C LEU A 283 -5.64 -2.12 5.55
N TYR A 284 -6.63 -1.39 5.06
CA TYR A 284 -7.91 -1.91 4.60
C TYR A 284 -7.79 -2.34 3.15
N THR A 285 -8.01 -3.63 2.94
CA THR A 285 -8.19 -4.19 1.61
C THR A 285 -9.67 -4.42 1.38
N GLN A 286 -10.14 -4.23 0.14
CA GLN A 286 -11.41 -4.85 -0.22
C GLN A 286 -11.34 -6.34 0.12
N PRO A 287 -12.41 -6.95 0.66
CA PRO A 287 -12.47 -8.38 0.76
C PRO A 287 -12.29 -8.91 -0.66
N THR A 288 -11.13 -9.52 -0.95
CA THR A 288 -10.96 -10.24 -2.21
C THR A 288 -12.08 -11.26 -2.22
N GLN A 289 -12.98 -11.15 -3.19
CA GLN A 289 -13.87 -12.25 -3.52
C GLN A 289 -12.97 -13.48 -3.61
N PRO A 290 -13.19 -14.55 -2.82
CA PRO A 290 -12.30 -15.69 -2.83
C PRO A 290 -12.15 -16.11 -4.29
N THR A 291 -10.91 -16.12 -4.80
CA THR A 291 -10.63 -16.71 -6.10
C THR A 291 -11.25 -18.09 -6.04
N GLN A 292 -12.29 -18.30 -6.85
CA GLN A 292 -12.92 -19.60 -6.98
C GLN A 292 -11.76 -20.58 -7.23
N PRO A 293 -11.65 -21.67 -6.46
CA PRO A 293 -10.59 -22.64 -6.69
C PRO A 293 -10.58 -22.96 -8.18
N THR A 294 -9.42 -22.83 -8.82
CA THR A 294 -9.22 -23.25 -10.21
C THR A 294 -9.84 -24.62 -10.32
N GLN A 295 -10.88 -24.76 -11.15
CA GLN A 295 -11.49 -26.05 -11.39
C GLN A 295 -10.35 -27.02 -11.74
N PRO A 296 -10.23 -28.18 -11.08
CA PRO A 296 -9.24 -29.16 -11.48
C PRO A 296 -9.42 -29.39 -12.98
N THR A 297 -8.33 -29.26 -13.73
CA THR A 297 -8.29 -29.56 -15.15
C THR A 297 -9.00 -30.91 -15.34
N GLN A 298 -10.06 -30.95 -16.14
CA GLN A 298 -10.72 -32.22 -16.43
C GLN A 298 -9.64 -33.21 -16.89
N PRO A 299 -9.61 -34.44 -16.33
CA PRO A 299 -8.70 -35.46 -16.83
C PRO A 299 -8.93 -35.60 -18.34
N THR A 300 -7.84 -35.55 -19.10
CA THR A 300 -7.84 -35.76 -20.53
C THR A 300 -8.62 -37.05 -20.81
N GLN A 301 -9.65 -36.98 -21.66
CA GLN A 301 -10.38 -38.20 -22.06
C GLN A 301 -9.37 -39.22 -22.61
N PRO A 302 -9.48 -40.51 -22.22
CA PRO A 302 -8.65 -41.54 -22.82
C PRO A 302 -8.89 -41.57 -24.33
N THR A 303 -7.80 -41.62 -25.09
CA THR A 303 -7.82 -41.73 -26.54
C THR A 303 -8.68 -42.91 -26.95
N GLN A 304 -9.67 -42.70 -27.83
CA GLN A 304 -10.48 -43.79 -28.35
C GLN A 304 -9.58 -44.83 -29.05
N PRO A 305 -9.83 -46.14 -28.86
CA PRO A 305 -9.09 -47.17 -29.57
C PRO A 305 -9.35 -47.06 -31.08
N THR A 306 -8.28 -47.20 -31.86
CA THR A 306 -8.31 -47.18 -33.32
C THR A 306 -9.25 -48.25 -33.86
N GLN A 307 -10.17 -47.89 -34.76
CA GLN A 307 -11.07 -48.85 -35.40
C GLN A 307 -10.29 -49.83 -36.28
N PRO A 308 -10.68 -51.12 -36.33
CA PRO A 308 -10.05 -52.10 -37.20
C PRO A 308 -10.36 -51.83 -38.68
N THR A 309 -9.35 -52.05 -39.52
CA THR A 309 -9.38 -51.86 -40.97
C THR A 309 -10.40 -52.80 -41.64
N GLN A 310 -11.26 -52.27 -42.52
CA GLN A 310 -12.24 -53.06 -43.27
C GLN A 310 -11.58 -53.92 -44.37
N PRO A 311 -12.13 -55.11 -44.67
CA PRO A 311 -11.66 -55.96 -45.77
C PRO A 311 -12.12 -55.46 -47.14
N THR A 312 -11.28 -55.70 -48.16
CA THR A 312 -11.48 -55.30 -49.55
C THR A 312 -12.64 -56.05 -50.22
N GLN A 313 -13.49 -55.34 -50.97
CA GLN A 313 -14.64 -55.90 -51.71
C GLN A 313 -14.24 -56.54 -53.06
N PRO A 314 -14.99 -57.55 -53.56
CA PRO A 314 -14.77 -58.15 -54.88
C PRO A 314 -15.43 -57.37 -56.02
N THR A 315 -14.86 -57.52 -57.23
CA THR A 315 -15.25 -56.87 -58.48
C THR A 315 -16.63 -57.35 -59.00
N GLN A 316 -17.48 -56.43 -59.46
CA GLN A 316 -18.76 -56.71 -60.14
C GLN A 316 -18.66 -56.64 -61.67
N PRO A 317 -19.55 -57.35 -62.41
CA PRO A 317 -19.57 -57.42 -63.88
C PRO A 317 -20.36 -56.28 -64.56
N THR A 318 -20.23 -56.20 -65.88
CA THR A 318 -20.61 -55.10 -66.76
C THR A 318 -22.10 -55.06 -67.23
N GLN A 319 -22.68 -53.85 -67.17
CA GLN A 319 -23.72 -53.17 -68.03
C GLN A 319 -25.10 -53.81 -68.34
N PRO A 320 -26.19 -52.98 -68.40
CA PRO A 320 -26.59 -52.37 -69.68
C PRO A 320 -27.08 -50.89 -69.61
N THR A 321 -27.36 -50.36 -70.81
CA THR A 321 -27.48 -48.97 -71.26
C THR A 321 -28.70 -48.17 -70.76
N GLN A 322 -28.55 -46.85 -70.75
CA GLN A 322 -29.44 -45.79 -70.23
C GLN A 322 -30.83 -45.68 -70.89
N PRO A 323 -31.82 -45.14 -70.14
CA PRO A 323 -32.83 -44.23 -70.65
C PRO A 323 -32.63 -42.79 -70.16
N THR A 324 -33.19 -41.87 -70.94
CA THR A 324 -33.01 -40.41 -70.98
C THR A 324 -33.45 -39.65 -69.72
N GLN A 325 -32.73 -38.56 -69.41
CA GLN A 325 -32.87 -37.71 -68.21
C GLN A 325 -34.24 -37.00 -68.08
N PRO A 326 -34.81 -36.91 -66.87
CA PRO A 326 -35.82 -35.90 -66.54
C PRO A 326 -35.17 -34.56 -66.17
N THR A 327 -35.86 -33.48 -66.57
CA THR A 327 -35.47 -32.08 -66.42
C THR A 327 -35.36 -31.67 -64.95
N GLN A 328 -34.31 -30.92 -64.59
CA GLN A 328 -34.10 -30.44 -63.22
C GLN A 328 -35.20 -29.47 -62.76
N PRO A 329 -35.67 -29.55 -61.50
CA PRO A 329 -36.59 -28.58 -60.93
C PRO A 329 -35.91 -27.22 -60.71
N THR A 330 -36.67 -26.15 -60.97
CA THR A 330 -36.26 -24.76 -60.86
C THR A 330 -35.91 -24.41 -59.41
N GLN A 331 -34.78 -23.73 -59.20
CA GLN A 331 -34.36 -23.25 -57.87
C GLN A 331 -35.38 -22.26 -57.29
N PRO A 332 -35.65 -22.31 -55.97
CA PRO A 332 -36.53 -21.35 -55.31
C PRO A 332 -35.90 -19.95 -55.28
N THR A 333 -36.73 -18.94 -55.54
CA THR A 333 -36.39 -17.52 -55.55
C THR A 333 -35.88 -17.08 -54.17
N GLN A 334 -34.77 -16.34 -54.14
CA GLN A 334 -34.23 -15.76 -52.91
C GLN A 334 -35.25 -14.83 -52.23
N PRO A 335 -35.34 -14.83 -50.89
CA PRO A 335 -36.21 -13.90 -50.17
C PRO A 335 -35.73 -12.45 -50.36
N THR A 336 -36.69 -11.54 -50.55
CA THR A 336 -36.48 -10.11 -50.69
C THR A 336 -35.82 -9.53 -49.43
N GLN A 337 -34.77 -8.71 -49.61
CA GLN A 337 -34.12 -8.02 -48.49
C GLN A 337 -35.14 -7.15 -47.72
N PRO A 338 -35.07 -7.12 -46.37
CA PRO A 338 -35.93 -6.23 -45.59
C PRO A 338 -35.62 -4.77 -45.90
N THR A 339 -36.67 -3.96 -45.99
CA THR A 339 -36.61 -2.51 -46.22
C THR A 339 -35.83 -1.84 -45.10
N GLN A 340 -34.89 -0.95 -45.43
CA GLN A 340 -34.14 -0.19 -44.43
C GLN A 340 -35.10 0.61 -43.52
N PRO A 341 -34.84 0.70 -42.21
CA PRO A 341 -35.63 1.53 -41.32
C PRO A 341 -35.51 3.00 -41.73
N THR A 342 -36.65 3.70 -41.72
CA THR A 342 -36.74 5.14 -41.98
C THR A 342 -35.87 5.89 -40.97
N GLN A 343 -35.04 6.84 -41.44
CA GLN A 343 -34.25 7.69 -40.55
C GLN A 343 -35.16 8.43 -39.56
N PRO A 344 -34.78 8.54 -38.27
CA PRO A 344 -35.52 9.36 -37.33
C PRO A 344 -35.46 10.83 -37.76
N THR A 345 -36.60 11.50 -37.71
CA THR A 345 -36.74 12.94 -37.94
C THR A 345 -35.78 13.69 -37.01
N GLN A 346 -34.98 14.63 -37.55
CA GLN A 346 -34.12 15.48 -36.72
C GLN A 346 -34.97 16.23 -35.69
N PRO A 347 -34.52 16.33 -34.42
CA PRO A 347 -35.19 17.18 -33.44
C PRO A 347 -35.12 18.64 -33.88
N THR A 348 -36.23 19.35 -33.76
CA THR A 348 -36.33 20.80 -33.97
C THR A 348 -35.28 21.51 -33.11
N GLN A 349 -34.50 22.43 -33.70
CA GLN A 349 -33.53 23.22 -32.94
C GLN A 349 -34.24 23.95 -31.79
N PRO A 350 -33.66 23.97 -30.57
CA PRO A 350 -34.19 24.80 -29.50
C PRO A 350 -34.08 26.28 -29.90
N THR A 351 -35.15 27.03 -29.68
CA THR A 351 -35.18 28.49 -29.81
C THR A 351 -34.03 29.08 -28.99
N GLN A 352 -33.23 29.97 -29.60
CA GLN A 352 -32.16 30.67 -28.87
C GLN A 352 -32.75 31.38 -27.63
N PRO A 353 -32.11 31.28 -26.45
CA PRO A 353 -32.52 32.09 -25.31
C PRO A 353 -32.32 33.57 -25.63
N THR A 354 -33.31 34.39 -25.29
CA THR A 354 -33.24 35.84 -25.33
C THR A 354 -32.01 36.30 -24.55
N GLN A 355 -31.18 37.17 -25.14
CA GLN A 355 -30.01 37.71 -24.43
C GLN A 355 -30.44 38.37 -23.11
N PRO A 356 -29.75 38.10 -21.98
CA PRO A 356 -30.00 38.84 -20.76
C PRO A 356 -29.65 40.31 -20.97
N THR A 357 -30.54 41.20 -20.52
CA THR A 357 -30.30 42.64 -20.45
C THR A 357 -28.99 42.90 -19.70
N GLN A 358 -28.12 43.73 -20.26
CA GLN A 358 -26.86 44.08 -19.59
C GLN A 358 -27.14 44.63 -18.18
N PRO A 359 -26.41 44.17 -17.14
CA PRO A 359 -26.51 44.79 -15.82
C PRO A 359 -26.01 46.24 -15.90
N THR A 360 -26.79 47.15 -15.32
CA THR A 360 -26.41 48.55 -15.10
C THR A 360 -25.05 48.58 -14.40
N GLN A 361 -24.10 49.39 -14.90
CA GLN A 361 -22.80 49.56 -14.24
C GLN A 361 -23.00 49.96 -12.77
N PRO A 362 -22.28 49.33 -11.82
CA PRO A 362 -22.28 49.79 -10.44
C PRO A 362 -21.67 51.18 -10.36
N THR A 363 -22.36 52.09 -9.67
CA THR A 363 -21.83 53.39 -9.29
C THR A 363 -20.51 53.20 -8.55
N GLN A 364 -19.46 53.93 -8.93
CA GLN A 364 -18.17 53.86 -8.23
C GLN A 364 -18.35 54.10 -6.73
N PRO A 365 -17.75 53.29 -5.85
CA PRO A 365 -17.75 53.58 -4.43
C PRO A 365 -17.00 54.88 -4.18
N THR A 366 -17.60 55.77 -3.39
CA THR A 366 -16.94 56.96 -2.84
C THR A 366 -15.65 56.54 -2.13
N GLN A 367 -14.54 57.23 -2.41
CA GLN A 367 -13.27 56.97 -1.72
C GLN A 367 -13.48 57.02 -0.19
N PRO A 368 -12.95 56.04 0.58
CA PRO A 368 -12.98 56.13 2.02
C PRO A 368 -12.15 57.33 2.48
N THR A 369 -12.71 58.12 3.38
CA THR A 369 -12.00 59.21 4.07
C THR A 369 -10.79 58.61 4.79
N GLN A 370 -9.62 59.24 4.67
CA GLN A 370 -8.41 58.76 5.34
C GLN A 370 -8.66 58.60 6.85
N PRO A 371 -8.22 57.49 7.48
CA PRO A 371 -8.31 57.33 8.92
C PRO A 371 -7.46 58.42 9.59
N THR A 372 -8.04 59.09 10.58
CA THR A 372 -7.33 60.03 11.45
C THR A 372 -6.18 59.28 12.15
N GLN A 373 -4.98 59.88 12.17
CA GLN A 373 -3.82 59.26 12.82
C GLN A 373 -4.13 58.89 14.28
N PRO A 374 -3.77 57.68 14.75
CA PRO A 374 -3.94 57.32 16.15
C PRO A 374 -3.09 58.24 17.03
N THR A 375 -3.69 58.76 18.08
CA THR A 375 -3.00 59.52 19.14
C THR A 375 -1.93 58.61 19.76
N GLN A 376 -0.70 59.11 19.90
CA GLN A 376 0.39 58.33 20.48
C GLN A 376 0.02 57.84 21.89
N PRO A 377 0.27 56.57 22.23
CA PRO A 377 0.01 56.08 23.58
C PRO A 377 0.96 56.75 24.59
N THR A 378 0.40 57.23 25.69
CA THR A 378 1.15 57.76 26.84
C THR A 378 2.11 56.69 27.37
N GLN A 379 3.39 57.03 27.55
CA GLN A 379 4.39 56.09 28.05
C GLN A 379 3.98 55.51 29.42
N PRO A 380 4.05 54.18 29.63
CA PRO A 380 3.78 53.59 30.93
C PRO A 380 4.88 53.97 31.93
N THR A 381 4.47 54.32 33.15
CA THR A 381 5.37 54.60 34.27
C THR A 381 6.21 53.37 34.59
N GLN A 382 7.53 53.53 34.70
CA GLN A 382 8.44 52.42 34.97
C GLN A 382 8.13 51.74 36.32
N PRO A 383 8.10 50.39 36.39
CA PRO A 383 7.95 49.68 37.65
C PRO A 383 9.20 49.84 38.52
N THR A 384 8.99 50.04 39.82
CA THR A 384 10.06 50.13 40.83
C THR A 384 10.81 48.80 40.92
N GLN A 385 12.14 48.83 40.83
CA GLN A 385 12.98 47.62 40.84
C GLN A 385 12.89 46.87 42.18
N PRO A 386 12.81 45.52 42.17
CA PRO A 386 12.96 44.73 43.39
C PRO A 386 14.43 44.70 43.86
N THR A 387 14.63 44.74 45.17
CA THR A 387 15.95 44.68 45.82
C THR A 387 16.59 43.30 45.59
N GLN A 388 17.83 43.27 45.08
CA GLN A 388 18.54 42.02 44.77
C GLN A 388 19.06 41.31 46.05
N PRO A 389 19.08 39.96 46.07
CA PRO A 389 19.81 39.21 47.09
C PRO A 389 21.33 39.23 46.84
N THR A 390 22.11 39.31 47.92
CA THR A 390 23.58 39.34 47.91
C THR A 390 24.17 38.05 47.33
N GLN A 391 24.99 38.14 46.28
CA GLN A 391 25.68 36.99 45.67
C GLN A 391 27.01 36.65 46.37
N PRO A 392 27.43 35.37 46.37
CA PRO A 392 28.72 34.93 46.90
C PRO A 392 29.91 35.32 46.00
N THR A 393 31.07 35.52 46.61
CA THR A 393 32.33 35.95 45.99
C THR A 393 32.85 34.95 44.95
N GLN A 394 33.05 35.41 43.70
CA GLN A 394 33.65 34.61 42.62
C GLN A 394 35.20 34.74 42.55
N PRO A 395 35.91 33.71 42.06
CA PRO A 395 37.38 33.68 41.98
C PRO A 395 37.96 34.56 40.87
N THR A 396 39.23 34.95 41.06
CA THR A 396 40.02 35.85 40.20
C THR A 396 40.15 35.35 38.75
N GLN A 397 39.81 36.18 37.77
CA GLN A 397 39.95 35.88 36.34
C GLN A 397 41.41 36.03 35.85
N PRO A 398 41.85 35.22 34.86
CA PRO A 398 43.17 35.33 34.25
C PRO A 398 43.28 36.55 33.30
N THR A 399 44.51 37.04 33.15
CA THR A 399 44.90 38.22 32.38
C THR A 399 44.50 38.15 30.90
N GLN A 400 43.92 39.22 30.37
CA GLN A 400 43.53 39.33 28.96
C GLN A 400 44.75 39.32 28.00
N PRO A 401 44.67 38.65 26.84
CA PRO A 401 45.68 38.78 25.79
C PRO A 401 45.56 40.12 25.05
N THR A 402 46.70 40.62 24.59
CA THR A 402 46.89 41.90 23.87
C THR A 402 46.03 41.98 22.61
N GLN A 403 45.41 43.14 22.36
CA GLN A 403 44.58 43.39 21.18
C GLN A 403 45.40 43.28 19.87
N PRO A 404 44.85 42.65 18.81
CA PRO A 404 45.47 42.69 17.48
C PRO A 404 45.26 44.05 16.82
N THR A 405 46.26 44.48 16.05
CA THR A 405 46.28 45.71 15.25
C THR A 405 45.12 45.75 14.26
N GLN A 406 44.45 46.90 14.13
CA GLN A 406 43.34 47.08 13.18
C GLN A 406 43.79 46.84 11.72
N PRO A 407 43.02 46.11 10.90
CA PRO A 407 43.32 45.97 9.48
C PRO A 407 43.03 47.27 8.72
N THR A 408 43.90 47.59 7.75
CA THR A 408 43.75 48.70 6.82
C THR A 408 42.44 48.59 6.04
N GLN A 409 41.71 49.70 5.90
CA GLN A 409 40.46 49.73 5.12
C GLN A 409 40.70 49.31 3.66
N PRO A 410 39.85 48.44 3.07
CA PRO A 410 39.96 48.09 1.67
C PRO A 410 39.58 49.27 0.77
N THR A 411 40.36 49.47 -0.29
CA THR A 411 40.08 50.45 -1.36
C THR A 411 38.71 50.16 -1.99
N GLN A 412 37.90 51.20 -2.21
CA GLN A 412 36.59 51.05 -2.86
C GLN A 412 36.75 50.42 -4.26
N PRO A 413 35.89 49.46 -4.66
CA PRO A 413 35.95 48.87 -5.99
C PRO A 413 35.54 49.90 -7.06
N THR A 414 36.31 49.94 -8.15
CA THR A 414 36.00 50.71 -9.36
C THR A 414 34.65 50.26 -9.92
N GLN A 415 33.78 51.21 -10.30
CA GLN A 415 32.49 50.89 -10.92
C GLN A 415 32.68 50.04 -12.19
N PRO A 416 31.86 49.00 -12.42
CA PRO A 416 31.95 48.19 -13.62
C PRO A 416 31.56 49.01 -14.86
N THR A 417 32.35 48.88 -15.92
CA THR A 417 32.05 49.42 -17.25
C THR A 417 30.73 48.85 -17.76
N GLN A 418 29.85 49.69 -18.32
CA GLN A 418 28.60 49.22 -18.91
C GLN A 418 28.85 48.16 -20.00
N PRO A 419 28.05 47.08 -20.07
CA PRO A 419 28.21 46.06 -21.08
C PRO A 419 27.89 46.62 -22.47
N THR A 420 28.75 46.31 -23.44
CA THR A 420 28.53 46.57 -24.86
C THR A 420 27.26 45.85 -25.32
N GLN A 421 26.39 46.52 -26.10
CA GLN A 421 25.19 45.89 -26.65
C GLN A 421 25.55 44.63 -27.46
N PRO A 422 24.79 43.52 -27.32
CA PRO A 422 25.06 42.31 -28.09
C PRO A 422 24.79 42.54 -29.58
N THR A 423 25.73 42.11 -30.42
CA THR A 423 25.57 42.05 -31.87
C THR A 423 24.39 41.14 -32.22
N GLN A 424 23.51 41.57 -33.13
CA GLN A 424 22.37 40.76 -33.58
C GLN A 424 22.86 39.40 -34.13
N PRO A 425 22.19 38.28 -33.80
CA PRO A 425 22.56 36.97 -34.31
C PRO A 425 22.29 36.88 -35.81
N THR A 426 23.28 36.40 -36.56
CA THR A 426 23.14 36.03 -37.97
C THR A 426 22.06 34.97 -38.12
N GLN A 427 21.16 35.12 -39.10
CA GLN A 427 20.11 34.11 -39.38
C GLN A 427 20.75 32.72 -39.63
N PRO A 428 20.19 31.64 -39.05
CA PRO A 428 20.68 30.29 -39.30
C PRO A 428 20.38 29.86 -40.74
N THR A 429 21.39 29.28 -41.39
CA THR A 429 21.25 28.61 -42.68
C THR A 429 20.22 27.47 -42.57
N GLN A 430 19.29 27.36 -43.52
CA GLN A 430 18.30 26.28 -43.53
C GLN A 430 18.98 24.90 -43.53
N PRO A 431 18.52 23.93 -42.70
CA PRO A 431 19.07 22.59 -42.71
C PRO A 431 18.69 21.84 -43.99
N THR A 432 19.66 21.16 -44.58
CA THR A 432 19.47 20.23 -45.68
C THR A 432 18.53 19.10 -45.25
N GLN A 433 17.55 18.74 -46.10
CA GLN A 433 16.62 17.65 -45.82
C GLN A 433 17.35 16.33 -45.56
N PRO A 434 16.96 15.54 -44.53
CA PRO A 434 17.56 14.24 -44.28
C PRO A 434 17.14 13.21 -45.34
N THR A 435 18.10 12.43 -45.80
CA THR A 435 17.89 11.26 -46.65
C THR A 435 16.99 10.25 -45.93
N GLN A 436 15.98 9.69 -46.62
CA GLN A 436 15.09 8.68 -46.04
C GLN A 436 15.89 7.45 -45.55
N PRO A 437 15.56 6.90 -44.36
CA PRO A 437 16.21 5.69 -43.88
C PRO A 437 15.74 4.46 -44.66
N THR A 438 16.69 3.59 -45.02
CA THR A 438 16.42 2.27 -45.58
C THR A 438 15.63 1.42 -44.57
N GLN A 439 14.59 0.72 -45.03
CA GLN A 439 13.77 -0.14 -44.18
C GLN A 439 14.60 -1.24 -43.50
N PRO A 440 14.39 -1.53 -42.20
CA PRO A 440 15.06 -2.62 -41.51
C PRO A 440 14.50 -3.98 -41.95
N THR A 441 15.40 -4.94 -42.19
CA THR A 441 15.08 -6.36 -42.42
C THR A 441 14.40 -6.96 -41.19
N GLN A 442 13.30 -7.70 -41.39
CA GLN A 442 12.58 -8.37 -40.29
C GLN A 442 13.50 -9.34 -39.51
N PRO A 443 13.42 -9.39 -38.17
CA PRO A 443 14.14 -10.37 -37.38
C PRO A 443 13.47 -11.76 -37.48
N THR A 444 14.30 -12.80 -37.64
CA THR A 444 13.91 -14.20 -37.60
C THR A 444 13.33 -14.57 -36.22
N GLN A 445 12.20 -15.29 -36.19
CA GLN A 445 11.59 -15.76 -34.94
C GLN A 445 12.53 -16.68 -34.14
N PRO A 446 12.59 -16.55 -32.80
CA PRO A 446 13.31 -17.51 -31.97
C PRO A 446 12.51 -18.82 -31.80
N THR A 447 13.23 -19.93 -31.90
CA THR A 447 12.73 -21.29 -31.65
C THR A 447 12.28 -21.45 -30.19
N GLN A 448 11.12 -22.09 -29.96
CA GLN A 448 10.61 -22.38 -28.61
C GLN A 448 11.59 -23.26 -27.80
N PRO A 449 11.75 -23.02 -26.49
CA PRO A 449 12.48 -23.91 -25.60
C PRO A 449 11.65 -25.16 -25.27
N THR A 450 12.32 -26.31 -25.32
CA THR A 450 11.83 -27.64 -24.93
C THR A 450 11.44 -27.67 -23.44
N GLN A 451 10.28 -28.24 -23.12
CA GLN A 451 9.83 -28.47 -21.73
C GLN A 451 10.81 -29.37 -20.95
N PRO A 452 11.06 -29.08 -19.64
CA PRO A 452 11.79 -29.99 -18.77
C PRO A 452 10.92 -31.18 -18.35
N THR A 453 11.55 -32.35 -18.35
CA THR A 453 11.03 -33.65 -17.91
C THR A 453 10.63 -33.62 -16.43
N GLN A 454 9.47 -34.21 -16.13
CA GLN A 454 8.92 -34.40 -14.78
C GLN A 454 9.77 -35.38 -13.97
N PRO A 455 10.09 -35.13 -12.68
CA PRO A 455 10.74 -36.12 -11.84
C PRO A 455 9.76 -37.20 -11.35
N THR A 456 10.27 -38.42 -11.38
CA THR A 456 9.66 -39.70 -11.02
C THR A 456 9.02 -39.70 -9.63
N GLN A 457 7.77 -40.16 -9.54
CA GLN A 457 7.10 -40.46 -8.26
C GLN A 457 7.78 -41.64 -7.57
N LEU A 458 8.22 -41.44 -6.32
CA LEU A 458 8.59 -42.51 -5.40
C LEU A 458 7.32 -42.99 -4.67
N THR A 459 7.05 -44.27 -4.88
CA THR A 459 5.97 -45.08 -4.32
C THR A 459 6.06 -45.30 -2.81
N ASN A 460 4.89 -45.29 -2.16
CA ASN A 460 4.44 -46.09 -1.02
C ASN A 460 5.41 -46.39 0.13
N LEU A 461 5.17 -45.75 1.29
CA LEU A 461 5.35 -46.40 2.59
C LEU A 461 4.13 -46.15 3.48
N SER A 462 3.36 -47.22 3.63
CA SER A 462 2.27 -47.43 4.58
C SER A 462 2.84 -47.59 5.99
N PHE A 463 2.35 -46.81 6.97
CA PHE A 463 2.41 -47.21 8.38
C PHE A 463 1.13 -46.84 9.14
N LYS A 464 0.66 -47.84 9.90
CA LYS A 464 -0.56 -47.96 10.71
C LYS A 464 -0.76 -46.84 11.73
N GLU A 465 -2.01 -46.41 11.87
CA GLU A 465 -2.55 -45.81 13.10
C GLU A 465 -2.47 -46.77 14.30
N PRO A 466 -2.43 -46.20 15.51
CA PRO A 466 -3.32 -46.68 16.55
C PRO A 466 -4.17 -45.58 17.18
N THR A 467 -5.39 -46.01 17.50
CA THR A 467 -6.55 -45.31 18.03
C THR A 467 -6.45 -44.82 19.48
N THR A 468 -7.33 -43.85 19.78
CA THR A 468 -7.95 -43.45 21.06
C THR A 468 -7.27 -42.41 21.96
N ARG A 469 -7.94 -41.26 22.17
CA ARG A 469 -8.64 -40.93 23.43
C ARG A 469 -9.45 -39.61 23.36
N THR A 470 -10.40 -39.59 24.29
CA THR A 470 -11.61 -38.80 24.52
C THR A 470 -11.44 -37.29 24.77
N ALA A 471 -12.54 -36.59 24.43
CA ALA A 471 -12.97 -35.21 24.72
C ALA A 471 -12.41 -34.48 25.96
N ASN A 472 -11.98 -33.23 25.73
CA ASN A 472 -12.44 -31.99 26.36
C ASN A 472 -11.42 -30.89 26.05
N GLN A 473 -11.83 -29.76 25.47
CA GLN A 473 -11.31 -28.44 25.85
C GLN A 473 -11.98 -27.27 25.11
N GLN A 474 -12.13 -26.21 25.89
CA GLN A 474 -12.62 -24.88 25.56
C GLN A 474 -11.82 -24.24 24.42
N GLU A 475 -12.51 -23.46 23.59
CA GLU A 475 -11.93 -22.71 22.46
C GLU A 475 -10.88 -21.70 22.93
N HIS A 476 -9.62 -22.12 22.94
CA HIS A 476 -8.49 -21.20 22.84
C HIS A 476 -8.31 -20.86 21.36
N GLN A 477 -8.52 -19.58 21.00
CA GLN A 477 -8.22 -19.09 19.65
C GLN A 477 -6.70 -19.16 19.43
N VAL A 478 -6.24 -20.23 18.79
CA VAL A 478 -4.86 -20.43 18.33
C VAL A 478 -4.76 -19.87 16.91
N LEU A 479 -3.72 -19.09 16.63
CA LEU A 479 -3.47 -18.61 15.26
C LEU A 479 -3.32 -19.79 14.30
N PRO A 480 -4.00 -19.79 13.13
CA PRO A 480 -3.78 -20.81 12.12
C PRO A 480 -2.34 -20.70 11.62
N LYS A 481 -1.65 -21.84 11.54
CA LYS A 481 -0.32 -21.92 10.91
C LYS A 481 -0.43 -21.44 9.47
N THR A 482 0.49 -20.59 9.03
CA THR A 482 0.62 -20.28 7.61
C THR A 482 1.21 -21.51 6.91
N GLY A 483 0.41 -22.26 6.13
CA GLY A 483 0.93 -23.37 5.32
C GLY A 483 0.06 -24.62 5.16
N ASN A 484 -1.06 -24.76 5.88
CA ASN A 484 -1.94 -25.92 5.65
C ASN A 484 -2.98 -25.61 4.56
N GLN A 485 -2.82 -26.21 3.37
CA GLN A 485 -3.99 -26.62 2.60
C GLN A 485 -4.59 -27.82 3.34
N SER A 486 -5.73 -27.61 4.00
CA SER A 486 -6.53 -28.72 4.50
C SER A 486 -7.44 -29.20 3.39
N ASP A 487 -7.09 -30.32 2.75
CA ASP A 487 -7.98 -31.11 1.93
C ASP A 487 -9.00 -31.83 2.82
N HIS A 488 -10.00 -31.10 3.31
CA HIS A 488 -11.22 -31.70 3.86
C HIS A 488 -12.42 -30.81 3.46
N PRO A 489 -13.46 -31.36 2.81
CA PRO A 489 -14.70 -30.64 2.60
C PRO A 489 -15.39 -30.50 3.96
N LEU A 490 -15.22 -29.36 4.62
CA LEU A 490 -16.00 -29.05 5.80
C LEU A 490 -17.45 -28.81 5.38
N SER A 491 -18.29 -29.64 5.96
CA SER A 491 -19.72 -29.76 5.76
C SER A 491 -20.47 -28.42 5.86
N VAL A 492 -21.36 -28.23 4.89
CA VAL A 492 -22.50 -27.32 4.90
C VAL A 492 -23.29 -27.47 6.20
N LEU A 493 -23.04 -26.63 7.20
CA LEU A 493 -23.93 -26.38 8.35
C LEU A 493 -23.39 -25.18 9.17
N GLY A 494 -23.55 -23.98 8.61
CA GLY A 494 -23.23 -22.71 9.27
C GLY A 494 -23.78 -21.48 8.55
N TYR A 495 -24.61 -21.66 7.52
CA TYR A 495 -25.28 -20.60 6.77
C TYR A 495 -26.79 -20.80 6.91
N LEU A 496 -27.34 -20.38 8.05
CA LEU A 496 -28.78 -20.16 8.23
C LEU A 496 -29.11 -19.44 9.57
N ALA A 497 -28.39 -18.36 9.88
CA ALA A 497 -28.69 -17.57 11.08
C ALA A 497 -28.44 -16.06 10.95
N ILE A 498 -28.65 -15.45 9.78
CA ILE A 498 -28.83 -13.98 9.66
C ILE A 498 -29.83 -13.65 8.53
N ILE A 499 -31.04 -14.23 8.57
CA ILE A 499 -32.26 -13.62 8.01
C ILE A 499 -33.42 -14.10 8.89
N LEU A 500 -33.46 -13.71 10.17
CA LEU A 500 -34.68 -13.82 10.98
C LEU A 500 -34.64 -12.85 12.19
N SER A 501 -34.28 -11.59 11.92
CA SER A 501 -34.31 -10.50 12.93
C SER A 501 -35.09 -9.28 12.44
N SER A 502 -36.09 -9.49 11.57
CA SER A 502 -36.99 -8.44 11.07
C SER A 502 -38.45 -8.89 11.00
N LEU A 503 -38.85 -9.89 11.79
CA LEU A 503 -40.26 -10.30 11.90
C LEU A 503 -40.70 -10.65 13.33
N ILE A 504 -40.20 -9.92 14.33
CA ILE A 504 -40.80 -9.87 15.68
C ILE A 504 -41.04 -8.39 16.03
N GLY A 505 -41.97 -7.80 15.30
CA GLY A 505 -42.46 -6.42 15.53
C GLY A 505 -43.94 -6.24 15.21
N LEU A 506 -44.67 -7.35 14.96
CA LEU A 506 -46.03 -7.29 14.43
C LEU A 506 -46.99 -8.35 14.97
N ILE A 507 -46.79 -8.81 16.22
CA ILE A 507 -47.84 -9.51 16.99
C ILE A 507 -47.73 -9.10 18.47
N SER A 508 -48.05 -7.84 18.79
CA SER A 508 -48.42 -7.40 20.16
C SER A 508 -49.27 -6.12 20.18
N ARG A 509 -50.03 -5.88 19.11
CA ARG A 509 -51.10 -4.86 19.07
C ARG A 509 -52.37 -5.41 18.41
N ARG A 510 -52.96 -6.43 19.03
CA ARG A 510 -54.37 -6.80 18.79
C ARG A 510 -54.87 -7.62 19.98
N ASN A 511 -55.02 -6.94 21.12
CA ASN A 511 -55.95 -7.32 22.20
C ASN A 511 -56.00 -6.17 23.22
N LYS A 512 -56.65 -5.08 22.81
CA LYS A 512 -57.32 -4.11 23.68
C LYS A 512 -58.14 -3.17 22.79
N ARG A 513 -59.34 -3.64 22.42
CA ARG A 513 -60.55 -2.81 22.18
C ARG A 513 -61.74 -3.73 21.89
N LYS A 514 -62.63 -3.77 22.89
CA LYS A 514 -64.08 -4.02 22.81
C LYS A 514 -64.56 -5.43 22.42
N ALA A 515 -64.91 -6.20 23.45
CA ALA A 515 -66.24 -6.75 23.74
C ALA A 515 -66.06 -7.97 24.63
#